data_AF-A0A0J1F6V4-F1
#
_entry.id   AF-A0A0J1F6V4-F1
#
_cell.length_a   1.000
_cell.length_b   1.000
_cell.length_c   1.000
_cell.angle_alpha   90.00
_cell.angle_beta   90.00
_cell.angle_gamma   90.00
#
_symmetry.space_group_name_H-M   'P 1'
#
loop_
_entity.id
_entity.type
_entity.pdbx_description
1 polymer ?
#
loop_
_entity_poly.entity_id
_entity_poly.type
_entity_poly.pdbx_seq_one_letter_code
_entity_poly.pdbx_strand_id
1 'polypeptide(L)'
;MARRKREEKLEKAARSVKNNAYGIKKGVDEYTREDIFDKETGEVLENTKKLRSVDWEKAEKDAMYDGYFCIITSELDYDERKMRQVYGGLWRIEESFRIMKTDFYARPVFVRKNEHIRAHFQICFVALLIIRIIQHRMGEKALSAERIARALGVATCQVLKGGIIHLDDVGGAIAFQKVRDKKGKLVDTLAFSDEDEIALDYKLIQDTYDTDCYNIYFRQEVFNKFLKNISLA
;
A
#
# COMPACT_ATOMS: atom_id res chain seq x y z
N MET A 1 12.36 4.98 -27.86
CA MET A 1 12.95 5.18 -26.51
C MET A 1 13.35 3.85 -25.85
N ALA A 2 12.50 2.82 -25.88
CA ALA A 2 12.78 1.49 -25.31
C ALA A 2 14.03 0.82 -25.90
N ARG A 3 14.08 0.68 -27.24
CA ARG A 3 15.26 0.17 -27.98
C ARG A 3 16.58 0.83 -27.57
N ARG A 4 16.60 2.17 -27.52
CA ARG A 4 17.80 2.93 -27.11
C ARG A 4 18.26 2.58 -25.69
N LYS A 5 17.32 2.47 -24.74
CA LYS A 5 17.64 2.06 -23.35
C LYS A 5 18.17 0.63 -23.30
N ARG A 6 17.66 -0.30 -24.12
CA ARG A 6 18.15 -1.68 -24.22
C ARG A 6 19.57 -1.71 -24.78
N GLU A 7 19.83 -0.99 -25.87
CA GLU A 7 21.17 -0.85 -26.47
C GLU A 7 22.18 -0.27 -25.46
N GLU A 8 21.80 0.76 -24.69
CA GLU A 8 22.62 1.33 -23.61
C GLU A 8 22.95 0.29 -22.51
N LYS A 9 22.00 -0.59 -22.16
CA LYS A 9 22.22 -1.68 -21.18
C LYS A 9 23.13 -2.77 -21.74
N LEU A 10 22.97 -3.14 -23.01
CA LEU A 10 23.82 -4.11 -23.70
C LEU A 10 25.27 -3.65 -23.79
N GLU A 11 25.48 -2.37 -24.12
CA GLU A 11 26.82 -1.80 -24.18
C GLU A 11 27.49 -1.80 -22.80
N LYS A 12 26.73 -1.52 -21.73
CA LYS A 12 27.22 -1.63 -20.34
C LYS A 12 27.57 -3.07 -19.97
N ALA A 13 26.74 -4.05 -20.35
CA ALA A 13 27.02 -5.47 -20.13
C ALA A 13 28.31 -5.91 -20.84
N ALA A 14 28.47 -5.54 -22.13
CA ALA A 14 29.67 -5.85 -22.91
C ALA A 14 30.94 -5.21 -22.32
N ARG A 15 30.87 -3.94 -21.91
CA ARG A 15 31.99 -3.25 -21.24
C ARG A 15 32.36 -3.91 -19.91
N SER A 16 31.37 -4.36 -19.14
CA SER A 16 31.61 -5.02 -17.85
C SER A 16 32.26 -6.40 -17.99
N VAL A 17 31.82 -7.18 -18.97
CA VAL A 17 32.43 -8.49 -19.30
C VAL A 17 33.91 -8.31 -19.64
N LYS A 18 34.23 -7.28 -20.45
CA LYS A 18 35.62 -6.97 -20.83
C LYS A 18 36.50 -6.52 -19.66
N ASN A 19 35.94 -5.75 -18.74
CA ASN A 19 36.70 -5.14 -17.63
C ASN A 19 36.78 -6.03 -16.37
N ASN A 20 36.14 -7.20 -16.36
CA ASN A 20 36.17 -8.17 -15.25
C ASN A 20 35.86 -7.54 -13.87
N ALA A 21 35.02 -6.50 -13.84
CA ALA A 21 34.72 -5.73 -12.64
C ALA A 21 33.63 -6.44 -11.81
N TYR A 22 34.06 -7.37 -10.94
CA TYR A 22 33.20 -8.22 -10.10
C TYR A 22 32.36 -7.47 -9.01
N GLY A 23 32.39 -6.13 -8.96
CA GLY A 23 31.91 -5.38 -7.79
C GLY A 23 30.65 -4.52 -7.96
N ILE A 24 30.16 -4.25 -9.18
CA ILE A 24 29.10 -3.24 -9.39
C ILE A 24 27.82 -3.88 -9.95
N LYS A 25 26.92 -4.32 -9.05
CA LYS A 25 25.59 -4.92 -9.35
C LYS A 25 24.51 -3.94 -9.87
N LYS A 26 24.88 -2.78 -10.43
CA LYS A 26 23.90 -1.77 -10.88
C LYS A 26 23.64 -1.88 -12.37
N GLY A 27 22.59 -2.62 -12.76
CA GLY A 27 22.03 -2.64 -14.12
C GLY A 27 22.84 -3.40 -15.17
N VAL A 28 23.97 -3.99 -14.79
CA VAL A 28 24.84 -4.79 -15.67
C VAL A 28 24.35 -6.24 -15.77
N ASP A 29 23.75 -6.75 -14.70
CA ASP A 29 23.37 -8.17 -14.58
C ASP A 29 22.20 -8.58 -15.49
N GLU A 30 21.53 -7.62 -16.13
CA GLU A 30 20.34 -7.87 -16.91
C GLU A 30 20.63 -8.66 -18.20
N TYR A 31 21.76 -8.40 -18.87
CA TYR A 31 22.19 -9.09 -20.09
C TYR A 31 23.56 -9.76 -19.94
N THR A 32 23.94 -10.16 -18.73
CA THR A 32 25.14 -10.99 -18.53
C THR A 32 24.74 -12.35 -18.00
N ARG A 33 25.27 -13.40 -18.60
CA ARG A 33 25.20 -14.77 -18.07
C ARG A 33 26.55 -15.17 -17.48
N GLU A 34 26.51 -15.97 -16.42
CA GLU A 34 27.69 -16.58 -15.82
C GLU A 34 27.72 -18.04 -16.23
N ASP A 35 28.68 -18.40 -17.07
CA ASP A 35 28.92 -19.79 -17.47
C ASP A 35 30.21 -20.25 -16.77
N ILE A 36 30.26 -21.50 -16.29
CA ILE A 36 31.44 -22.08 -15.64
C ILE A 36 32.02 -23.13 -16.59
N PHE A 37 33.28 -22.99 -17.02
CA PHE A 37 33.90 -23.87 -18.03
C PHE A 37 35.20 -24.51 -17.52
N ASP A 38 35.41 -25.78 -17.87
CA ASP A 38 36.72 -26.44 -17.76
C ASP A 38 37.65 -25.96 -18.88
N LYS A 39 38.88 -25.61 -18.50
CA LYS A 39 39.90 -25.04 -19.40
C LYS A 39 40.52 -26.06 -20.35
N GLU A 40 40.45 -27.35 -20.05
CA GLU A 40 41.07 -28.40 -20.88
C GLU A 40 40.09 -29.04 -21.88
N THR A 41 38.81 -29.16 -21.54
CA THR A 41 37.81 -29.88 -22.34
C THR A 41 36.75 -28.97 -22.98
N GLY A 42 36.58 -27.75 -22.47
CA GLY A 42 35.50 -26.85 -22.89
C GLY A 42 34.12 -27.25 -22.36
N GLU A 43 34.03 -28.27 -21.51
CA GLU A 43 32.79 -28.70 -20.88
C GLU A 43 32.43 -27.80 -19.68
N VAL A 44 31.14 -27.65 -19.42
CA VAL A 44 30.62 -26.81 -18.34
C VAL A 44 30.80 -27.55 -17.01
N LEU A 45 31.72 -27.10 -16.14
CA LEU A 45 31.99 -27.73 -14.83
C LEU A 45 31.66 -26.80 -13.68
N GLU A 46 31.11 -27.33 -12.58
CA GLU A 46 30.59 -26.55 -11.44
C GLU A 46 31.65 -25.74 -10.64
N ASN A 47 32.97 -25.89 -10.87
CA ASN A 47 33.95 -25.44 -9.85
C ASN A 47 35.20 -24.67 -10.30
N THR A 48 35.28 -24.12 -11.51
CA THR A 48 36.52 -23.46 -11.95
C THR A 48 36.25 -22.25 -12.85
N LYS A 49 36.41 -21.04 -12.28
CA LYS A 49 36.33 -19.71 -12.92
C LYS A 49 35.03 -19.39 -13.67
N LYS A 50 34.20 -18.56 -13.02
CA LYS A 50 33.02 -17.91 -13.62
C LYS A 50 33.45 -17.00 -14.78
N LEU A 51 33.13 -17.38 -16.02
CA LEU A 51 33.28 -16.50 -17.17
C LEU A 51 31.96 -15.77 -17.39
N ARG A 52 31.96 -14.45 -17.25
CA ARG A 52 30.80 -13.64 -17.62
C ARG A 52 30.79 -13.49 -19.13
N SER A 53 29.66 -13.77 -19.76
CA SER A 53 29.42 -13.49 -21.19
C SER A 53 28.15 -12.66 -21.35
N VAL A 54 27.99 -12.01 -22.49
CA VAL A 54 26.78 -11.25 -22.81
C VAL A 54 25.70 -12.21 -23.28
N ASP A 55 24.52 -12.12 -22.68
CA ASP A 55 23.34 -12.92 -23.05
C ASP A 55 22.60 -12.26 -24.22
N TRP A 56 23.05 -12.59 -25.43
CA TRP A 56 22.47 -12.08 -26.68
C TRP A 56 21.08 -12.63 -26.96
N GLU A 57 20.79 -13.87 -26.56
CA GLU A 57 19.48 -14.48 -26.77
C GLU A 57 18.38 -13.76 -25.99
N LYS A 58 18.66 -13.46 -24.71
CA LYS A 58 17.75 -12.65 -23.89
C LYS A 58 17.53 -11.27 -24.49
N ALA A 59 18.59 -10.65 -24.99
CA ALA A 59 18.54 -9.32 -25.58
C ALA A 59 17.71 -9.26 -26.88
N GLU A 60 17.72 -10.33 -27.66
CA GLU A 60 16.90 -10.49 -28.87
C GLU A 60 15.43 -10.74 -28.53
N LYS A 61 15.15 -11.59 -27.53
CA LYS A 61 13.78 -11.79 -27.01
C LYS A 61 13.19 -10.48 -26.48
N ASP A 62 13.96 -9.72 -25.70
CA ASP A 62 13.53 -8.41 -25.20
C ASP A 62 13.31 -7.39 -26.33
N ALA A 63 14.08 -7.48 -27.43
CA ALA A 63 13.89 -6.63 -28.60
C ALA A 63 12.50 -6.78 -29.23
N MET A 64 11.90 -7.97 -29.16
CA MET A 64 10.54 -8.22 -29.67
C MET A 64 9.49 -7.39 -28.94
N TYR A 65 9.75 -6.98 -27.70
CA TYR A 65 8.84 -6.21 -26.86
C TYR A 65 9.20 -4.71 -26.81
N ASP A 66 10.17 -4.25 -27.60
CA ASP A 66 10.58 -2.85 -27.62
C ASP A 66 9.40 -1.93 -28.04
N GLY A 67 8.88 -1.16 -27.08
CA GLY A 67 7.77 -0.24 -27.30
C GLY A 67 6.39 -0.79 -26.91
N TYR A 68 6.31 -2.04 -26.47
CA TYR A 68 5.10 -2.63 -25.90
C TYR A 68 5.07 -2.48 -24.37
N PHE A 69 3.87 -2.40 -23.82
CA PHE A 69 3.64 -2.52 -22.39
C PHE A 69 3.25 -3.97 -22.07
N CYS A 70 4.17 -4.71 -21.45
CA CYS A 70 3.99 -6.12 -21.15
C CYS A 70 3.92 -6.34 -19.64
N ILE A 71 3.03 -7.24 -19.20
CA ILE A 71 3.01 -7.77 -17.84
C ILE A 71 3.73 -9.11 -17.89
N ILE A 72 4.85 -9.22 -17.19
CA ILE A 72 5.61 -10.47 -17.04
C ILE A 72 5.24 -11.06 -15.68
N THR A 73 4.85 -12.33 -15.67
CA THR A 73 4.29 -12.98 -14.48
C THR A 73 4.55 -14.48 -14.51
N SER A 74 4.73 -15.06 -13.33
CA SER A 74 4.83 -16.52 -13.11
C SER A 74 3.47 -17.20 -13.01
N GLU A 75 2.38 -16.43 -12.92
CA GLU A 75 1.03 -16.97 -12.81
C GLU A 75 0.56 -17.50 -14.17
N LEU A 76 0.56 -18.82 -14.35
CA LEU A 76 0.17 -19.44 -15.63
C LEU A 76 -1.34 -19.68 -15.75
N ASP A 77 -2.05 -19.76 -14.61
CA ASP A 77 -3.46 -20.14 -14.55
C ASP A 77 -4.42 -18.94 -14.60
N TYR A 78 -3.91 -17.71 -14.72
CA TYR A 78 -4.74 -16.52 -14.72
C TYR A 78 -5.16 -16.17 -16.14
N ASP A 79 -6.46 -15.92 -16.32
CA ASP A 79 -6.97 -15.36 -17.57
C ASP A 79 -6.59 -13.87 -17.71
N GLU A 80 -6.77 -13.32 -18.91
CA GLU A 80 -6.43 -11.92 -19.22
C GLU A 80 -7.13 -10.94 -18.27
N ARG A 81 -8.38 -11.23 -17.88
CA ARG A 81 -9.17 -10.37 -17.01
C ARG A 81 -8.60 -10.34 -15.60
N LYS A 82 -8.30 -11.51 -15.03
CA LYS A 82 -7.69 -11.64 -13.70
C LYS A 82 -6.30 -11.03 -13.67
N MET A 83 -5.49 -11.21 -14.72
CA MET A 83 -4.19 -10.56 -14.84
C MET A 83 -4.29 -9.04 -14.75
N ARG A 84 -5.18 -8.44 -15.54
CA ARG A 84 -5.43 -6.99 -15.50
C ARG A 84 -5.95 -6.53 -14.15
N GLN A 85 -6.82 -7.30 -13.50
CA GLN A 85 -7.37 -6.96 -12.19
C GLN A 85 -6.27 -6.95 -11.11
N VAL A 86 -5.44 -7.99 -11.05
CA VAL A 86 -4.35 -8.09 -10.08
C VAL A 86 -3.32 -6.99 -10.32
N TYR A 87 -2.90 -6.79 -11.57
CA TYR A 87 -1.99 -5.70 -11.91
C TYR A 87 -2.58 -4.32 -11.59
N GLY A 88 -3.87 -4.12 -11.87
CA GLY A 88 -4.60 -2.93 -11.48
C GLY A 88 -4.47 -2.68 -9.98
N GLY A 89 -4.60 -3.72 -9.14
CA GLY A 89 -4.49 -3.65 -7.69
C GLY A 89 -3.18 -3.04 -7.14
N LEU A 90 -2.12 -2.90 -7.93
CA LEU A 90 -0.88 -2.22 -7.51
C LEU A 90 -1.13 -0.77 -7.08
N TRP A 91 -2.17 -0.11 -7.63
CA TRP A 91 -2.54 1.26 -7.24
C TRP A 91 -2.80 1.39 -5.72
N ARG A 92 -3.24 0.30 -5.06
CA ARG A 92 -3.49 0.29 -3.60
C ARG A 92 -2.21 0.50 -2.79
N ILE A 93 -1.06 0.10 -3.32
CA ILE A 93 0.24 0.34 -2.69
C ILE A 93 0.58 1.82 -2.77
N GLU A 94 0.40 2.44 -3.95
CA GLU A 94 0.63 3.87 -4.13
C GLU A 94 -0.30 4.71 -3.24
N GLU A 95 -1.57 4.32 -3.16
CA GLU A 95 -2.53 4.95 -2.24
C GLU A 95 -2.06 4.84 -0.79
N SER A 96 -1.59 3.66 -0.36
CA SER A 96 -1.07 3.45 1.00
C SER A 96 0.13 4.35 1.29
N PHE A 97 1.05 4.49 0.33
CA PHE A 97 2.18 5.41 0.45
C PHE A 97 1.75 6.88 0.47
N ARG A 98 0.68 7.24 -0.24
CA ARG A 98 0.10 8.59 -0.22
C ARG A 98 -0.46 8.89 1.17
N ILE A 99 -1.35 8.04 1.69
CA ILE A 99 -1.96 8.17 3.02
C ILE A 99 -0.88 8.28 4.11
N MET A 100 0.13 7.41 4.08
CA MET A 100 1.23 7.47 5.06
C MET A 100 1.94 8.82 5.07
N LYS A 101 2.13 9.43 3.90
CA LYS A 101 2.82 10.72 3.80
C LYS A 101 1.91 11.88 4.18
N THR A 102 0.67 11.92 3.70
CA THR A 102 -0.23 13.06 3.87
C THR A 102 -0.95 13.03 5.20
N ASP A 103 -1.61 11.91 5.51
CA ASP A 103 -2.59 11.84 6.58
C ASP A 103 -1.93 11.43 7.90
N PHE A 104 -0.91 10.56 7.82
CA PHE A 104 -0.16 10.10 9.00
C PHE A 104 1.17 10.83 9.21
N TYR A 105 1.49 11.82 8.39
CA TYR A 105 2.71 12.62 8.51
C TYR A 105 3.99 11.76 8.67
N ALA A 106 4.07 10.58 8.03
CA ALA A 106 5.31 9.82 7.96
C ALA A 106 6.42 10.66 7.30
N ARG A 107 6.03 11.70 6.55
CA ARG A 107 6.87 12.84 6.14
C ARG A 107 6.01 14.11 6.22
N PRO A 108 6.50 15.22 6.79
CA PRO A 108 7.84 15.44 7.35
C PRO A 108 8.07 14.70 8.68
N VAL A 109 9.32 14.30 8.92
CA VAL A 109 9.73 13.62 10.17
C VAL A 109 10.24 14.67 11.15
N PHE A 110 9.45 14.96 12.18
CA PHE A 110 9.78 16.00 13.18
C PHE A 110 10.76 15.53 14.27
N VAL A 111 11.32 14.33 14.13
CA VAL A 111 12.26 13.71 15.08
C VAL A 111 13.64 13.51 14.44
N ARG A 112 14.71 13.59 15.24
CA ARG A 112 16.11 13.58 14.74
C ARG A 112 16.86 12.27 14.94
N LYS A 113 16.61 11.56 16.04
CA LYS A 113 17.32 10.30 16.35
C LYS A 113 16.80 9.16 15.49
N ASN A 114 17.69 8.31 14.96
CA ASN A 114 17.32 7.15 14.14
C ASN A 114 16.28 6.25 14.81
N GLU A 115 16.39 6.04 16.11
CA GLU A 115 15.44 5.25 16.90
C GLU A 115 14.05 5.87 16.89
N HIS A 116 13.95 7.19 17.09
CA HIS A 116 12.68 7.91 17.07
C HIS A 116 12.08 7.93 15.67
N ILE A 117 12.91 8.05 14.63
CA ILE A 117 12.47 7.98 13.23
C ILE A 117 11.83 6.61 12.97
N ARG A 118 12.50 5.52 13.37
CA ARG A 118 11.97 4.15 13.23
C ARG A 118 10.65 3.98 14.00
N ALA A 119 10.58 4.49 15.23
CA ALA A 119 9.37 4.43 16.05
C ALA A 119 8.21 5.20 15.39
N HIS A 120 8.44 6.42 14.89
CA HIS A 120 7.44 7.21 14.16
C HIS A 120 6.90 6.45 12.96
N PHE A 121 7.78 5.93 12.10
CA PHE A 121 7.38 5.13 10.95
C PHE A 121 6.58 3.88 11.34
N GLN A 122 6.97 3.21 12.41
CA GLN A 122 6.26 2.04 12.92
C GLN A 122 4.84 2.41 13.35
N ILE A 123 4.67 3.53 14.07
CA ILE A 123 3.35 4.02 14.51
C ILE A 123 2.48 4.34 13.28
N CYS A 124 3.01 5.07 12.30
CA CYS A 124 2.28 5.37 11.06
C CYS A 124 1.87 4.09 10.30
N PHE A 125 2.74 3.07 10.28
CA PHE A 125 2.45 1.80 9.63
C PHE A 125 1.36 1.00 10.36
N VAL A 126 1.41 0.95 11.69
CA VAL A 126 0.36 0.31 12.50
C VAL A 126 -0.98 1.04 12.34
N ALA A 127 -0.98 2.37 12.33
CA ALA A 127 -2.19 3.16 12.06
C ALA A 127 -2.77 2.84 10.68
N LEU A 128 -1.92 2.75 9.64
CA LEU A 128 -2.35 2.34 8.31
C LEU A 128 -2.96 0.93 8.31
N LEU A 129 -2.32 -0.02 8.99
CA LEU A 129 -2.83 -1.39 9.08
C LEU A 129 -4.22 -1.42 9.70
N ILE A 130 -4.45 -0.69 10.79
CA ILE A 130 -5.76 -0.56 11.44
C ILE A 130 -6.79 0.00 10.46
N ILE A 131 -6.49 1.09 9.75
CA ILE A 131 -7.39 1.64 8.74
C ILE A 131 -7.69 0.61 7.63
N ARG A 132 -6.69 -0.12 7.15
CA ARG A 132 -6.90 -1.14 6.11
C ARG A 132 -7.77 -2.29 6.59
N ILE A 133 -7.66 -2.69 7.86
CA ILE A 133 -8.55 -3.69 8.46
C ILE A 133 -9.99 -3.17 8.52
N ILE A 134 -10.19 -1.91 8.93
CA ILE A 134 -11.51 -1.26 8.94
C ILE A 134 -12.09 -1.23 7.53
N GLN A 135 -11.35 -0.71 6.55
CA GLN A 135 -11.79 -0.68 5.16
C GLN A 135 -12.10 -2.07 4.59
N HIS A 136 -11.30 -3.08 4.96
CA HIS A 136 -11.54 -4.45 4.53
C HIS A 136 -12.87 -4.98 5.06
N ARG A 137 -13.20 -4.72 6.33
CA ARG A 137 -14.51 -5.09 6.91
C ARG A 137 -15.67 -4.30 6.34
N MET A 138 -15.49 -3.02 6.03
CA MET A 138 -16.54 -2.19 5.43
C MET A 138 -16.92 -2.61 3.99
N GLY A 139 -16.05 -3.37 3.31
CA GLY A 139 -16.32 -3.90 1.98
C GLY A 139 -16.60 -2.80 0.95
N GLU A 140 -17.70 -2.91 0.22
CA GLU A 140 -18.08 -1.95 -0.83
C GLU A 140 -18.44 -0.56 -0.30
N LYS A 141 -18.77 -0.46 0.99
CA LYS A 141 -19.10 0.81 1.67
C LYS A 141 -17.87 1.45 2.32
N ALA A 142 -16.67 0.94 2.04
CA ALA A 142 -15.44 1.45 2.63
C ALA A 142 -15.25 2.96 2.39
N LEU A 143 -15.06 3.68 3.49
CA LEU A 143 -14.72 5.09 3.47
C LEU A 143 -13.24 5.29 3.09
N SER A 144 -12.88 6.51 2.69
CA SER A 144 -11.48 6.87 2.51
C SER A 144 -10.74 6.82 3.85
N ALA A 145 -9.42 6.57 3.80
CA ALA A 145 -8.59 6.53 5.00
C ALA A 145 -8.68 7.84 5.81
N GLU A 146 -8.72 8.97 5.11
CA GLU A 146 -8.88 10.30 5.70
C GLU A 146 -10.18 10.44 6.49
N ARG A 147 -11.30 9.97 5.94
CA ARG A 147 -12.62 10.01 6.61
C ARG A 147 -12.67 9.12 7.84
N ILE A 148 -12.10 7.91 7.75
CA ILE A 148 -11.97 7.01 8.90
C ILE A 148 -11.11 7.66 9.99
N ALA A 149 -9.96 8.24 9.62
CA ALA A 149 -9.08 8.92 10.56
C ALA A 149 -9.75 10.11 11.23
N ARG A 150 -10.53 10.93 10.50
CA ARG A 150 -11.32 12.03 11.07
C ARG A 150 -12.36 11.53 12.06
N ALA A 151 -13.19 10.57 11.66
CA ALA A 151 -14.25 10.03 12.50
C ALA A 151 -13.71 9.42 13.81
N LEU A 152 -12.63 8.64 13.73
CA LEU A 152 -12.00 8.07 14.92
C LEU A 152 -11.22 9.11 15.74
N GLY A 153 -10.69 10.15 15.11
CA GLY A 153 -9.94 11.21 15.78
C GLY A 153 -10.80 12.08 16.71
N VAL A 154 -12.09 12.22 16.41
CA VAL A 154 -13.05 12.95 17.26
C VAL A 154 -13.78 12.04 18.26
N ALA A 155 -13.73 10.72 18.09
CA ALA A 155 -14.36 9.76 18.97
C ALA A 155 -13.57 9.60 20.29
N THR A 156 -13.61 10.62 21.14
CA THR A 156 -12.89 10.68 22.41
C THR A 156 -13.76 10.27 23.60
N CYS A 157 -13.11 9.88 24.69
CA CYS A 157 -13.78 9.60 25.95
C CYS A 157 -12.95 10.06 27.14
N GLN A 158 -13.63 10.31 28.26
CA GLN A 158 -13.04 10.80 29.49
C GLN A 158 -13.47 9.93 30.68
N VAL A 159 -12.54 9.68 31.61
CA VAL A 159 -12.84 8.97 32.85
C VAL A 159 -13.12 10.00 33.95
N LEU A 160 -14.38 10.09 34.36
CA LEU A 160 -14.85 10.95 35.44
C LEU A 160 -14.70 10.26 36.80
N LYS A 161 -14.78 11.07 37.87
CA LYS A 161 -14.77 10.56 39.25
C LYS A 161 -15.88 9.52 39.47
N GLY A 162 -15.59 8.51 40.27
CA GLY A 162 -16.52 7.40 40.52
C GLY A 162 -16.50 6.31 39.45
N GLY A 163 -15.49 6.29 38.56
CA GLY A 163 -15.36 5.23 37.55
C GLY A 163 -16.40 5.33 36.44
N ILE A 164 -16.82 6.56 36.11
CA ILE A 164 -17.76 6.81 35.02
C ILE A 164 -16.96 7.17 33.76
N ILE A 165 -17.29 6.56 32.63
CA ILE A 165 -16.74 6.88 31.32
C ILE A 165 -17.76 7.76 30.60
N HIS A 166 -17.34 8.96 30.22
CA HIS A 166 -18.08 9.89 29.39
C HIS A 166 -17.58 9.78 27.95
N LEU A 167 -18.48 9.50 27.01
CA LEU A 167 -18.20 9.58 25.58
C LEU A 167 -18.50 11.00 25.10
N ASP A 168 -17.56 11.62 24.42
CA ASP A 168 -17.77 12.95 23.85
C ASP A 168 -18.63 12.85 22.58
N ASP A 169 -19.33 13.92 22.22
CA ASP A 169 -20.13 13.96 21.00
C ASP A 169 -19.26 13.89 19.75
N VAL A 170 -19.73 13.17 18.73
CA VAL A 170 -18.98 12.88 17.50
C VAL A 170 -19.62 13.62 16.35
N GLY A 171 -18.92 14.65 15.87
CA GLY A 171 -19.35 15.48 14.74
C GLY A 171 -18.36 16.61 14.48
N GLY A 172 -18.80 17.62 13.74
CA GLY A 172 -18.07 18.85 13.48
C GLY A 172 -17.70 19.11 12.03
N ALA A 173 -18.26 18.37 11.06
CA ALA A 173 -18.04 18.63 9.64
C ALA A 173 -19.34 18.57 8.84
N ILE A 174 -19.67 19.64 8.13
CA ILE A 174 -20.85 19.70 7.26
C ILE A 174 -20.62 18.82 6.02
N ALA A 175 -21.55 17.92 5.73
CA ALA A 175 -21.50 17.06 4.56
C ALA A 175 -21.88 17.80 3.27
N PHE A 176 -21.34 17.37 2.14
CA PHE A 176 -21.77 17.84 0.82
C PHE A 176 -23.04 17.11 0.37
N GLN A 177 -23.92 17.84 -0.33
CA GLN A 177 -25.09 17.25 -0.95
C GLN A 177 -24.66 16.27 -2.06
N LYS A 178 -25.21 15.06 -2.04
CA LYS A 178 -24.91 14.01 -3.02
C LYS A 178 -25.96 13.97 -4.13
N VAL A 179 -25.50 13.89 -5.37
CA VAL A 179 -26.35 13.75 -6.57
C VAL A 179 -25.93 12.52 -7.35
N ARG A 180 -26.86 11.87 -8.07
CA ARG A 180 -26.52 10.77 -8.98
C ARG A 180 -25.97 11.33 -10.29
N ASP A 181 -24.77 10.91 -10.65
CA ASP A 181 -24.22 11.16 -11.99
C ASP A 181 -24.99 10.37 -13.06
N LYS A 182 -24.75 10.67 -14.35
CA LYS A 182 -25.30 9.99 -15.54
C LYS A 182 -25.11 8.47 -15.53
N LYS A 183 -24.14 7.97 -14.75
CA LYS A 183 -23.85 6.54 -14.54
C LYS A 183 -24.54 5.94 -13.30
N GLY A 184 -25.40 6.69 -12.61
CA GLY A 184 -26.12 6.25 -11.42
C GLY A 184 -25.31 6.27 -10.11
N LYS A 185 -24.03 6.67 -10.15
CA LYS A 185 -23.15 6.76 -8.99
C LYS A 185 -23.43 8.05 -8.20
N LEU A 186 -23.48 7.94 -6.87
CA LEU A 186 -23.55 9.11 -6.00
C LEU A 186 -22.22 9.88 -6.04
N VAL A 187 -22.29 11.18 -6.30
CA VAL A 187 -21.15 12.10 -6.32
C VAL A 187 -21.48 13.32 -5.48
N ASP A 188 -20.48 13.82 -4.76
CA ASP A 188 -20.61 15.04 -3.97
C ASP A 188 -20.72 16.26 -4.90
N THR A 189 -21.57 17.21 -4.51
CA THR A 189 -21.69 18.51 -5.16
C THR A 189 -20.93 19.58 -4.38
N LEU A 190 -20.87 20.79 -4.91
CA LEU A 190 -20.31 21.94 -4.20
C LEU A 190 -21.29 22.54 -3.17
N ALA A 191 -22.53 22.06 -3.13
CA ALA A 191 -23.52 22.52 -2.17
C ALA A 191 -23.37 21.74 -0.85
N PHE A 192 -23.46 22.46 0.27
CA PHE A 192 -23.53 21.86 1.59
C PHE A 192 -24.93 21.26 1.83
N SER A 193 -24.97 20.18 2.61
CA SER A 193 -26.18 19.61 3.17
C SER A 193 -26.33 20.02 4.64
N ASP A 194 -27.46 19.67 5.26
CA ASP A 194 -27.69 19.87 6.70
C ASP A 194 -27.16 18.70 7.55
N GLU A 195 -26.49 17.72 6.93
CA GLU A 195 -25.97 16.54 7.61
C GLU A 195 -24.52 16.74 8.10
N ASP A 196 -24.14 16.02 9.15
CA ASP A 196 -22.78 15.97 9.66
C ASP A 196 -22.02 14.77 9.08
N GLU A 197 -21.01 15.03 8.25
CA GLU A 197 -20.19 13.99 7.60
C GLU A 197 -19.49 13.09 8.62
N ILE A 198 -18.94 13.68 9.68
CA ILE A 198 -18.17 12.95 10.68
C ILE A 198 -19.07 12.03 11.49
N ALA A 199 -20.25 12.53 11.89
CA ALA A 199 -21.24 11.73 12.61
C ALA A 199 -21.73 10.55 11.74
N LEU A 200 -22.02 10.80 10.47
CA LEU A 200 -22.44 9.76 9.52
C LEU A 200 -21.34 8.72 9.27
N ASP A 201 -20.10 9.16 9.13
CA ASP A 201 -18.95 8.28 8.93
C ASP A 201 -18.68 7.40 10.14
N TYR A 202 -18.74 8.00 11.33
CA TYR A 202 -18.59 7.27 12.59
C TYR A 202 -19.70 6.24 12.77
N LYS A 203 -20.95 6.62 12.48
CA LYS A 203 -22.09 5.70 12.51
C LYS A 203 -21.90 4.51 11.58
N LEU A 204 -21.40 4.73 10.36
CA LEU A 204 -21.11 3.65 9.42
C LEU A 204 -20.01 2.70 9.93
N ILE A 205 -19.00 3.23 10.64
CA ILE A 205 -17.98 2.42 11.30
C ILE A 205 -18.62 1.59 12.42
N GLN A 206 -19.50 2.19 13.24
CA GLN A 206 -20.19 1.45 14.30
C GLN A 206 -21.06 0.32 13.75
N ASP A 207 -21.83 0.58 12.69
CA ASP A 207 -22.66 -0.42 12.02
C ASP A 207 -21.81 -1.58 11.46
N THR A 208 -20.58 -1.29 11.02
CA THR A 208 -19.65 -2.32 10.49
C THR A 208 -19.16 -3.28 11.57
N TYR A 209 -19.07 -2.82 12.81
CA TYR A 209 -18.55 -3.60 13.93
C TYR A 209 -19.63 -4.00 14.96
N ASP A 210 -20.89 -3.65 14.71
CA ASP A 210 -22.01 -3.82 15.65
C ASP A 210 -21.73 -3.17 17.02
N THR A 211 -21.18 -1.94 16.98
CA THR A 211 -20.75 -1.20 18.18
C THR A 211 -21.64 0.01 18.46
N ASP A 212 -22.93 -0.16 18.22
CA ASP A 212 -23.92 0.88 18.49
C ASP A 212 -24.00 1.17 19.98
N CYS A 213 -23.86 2.45 20.30
CA CYS A 213 -23.75 2.95 21.66
C CYS A 213 -24.61 4.19 21.81
N TYR A 214 -25.69 4.07 22.58
CA TYR A 214 -26.65 5.16 22.82
C TYR A 214 -26.45 5.83 24.19
N ASN A 215 -25.62 5.26 25.05
CA ASN A 215 -25.34 5.82 26.36
C ASN A 215 -24.12 6.73 26.29
N ILE A 216 -24.25 7.94 26.79
CA ILE A 216 -23.16 8.91 26.86
C ILE A 216 -22.29 8.65 28.11
N TYR A 217 -22.90 8.11 29.17
CA TYR A 217 -22.24 7.80 30.44
C TYR A 217 -22.31 6.30 30.73
N PHE A 218 -21.15 5.69 30.98
CA PHE A 218 -21.02 4.29 31.38
C PHE A 218 -20.37 4.17 32.74
N ARG A 219 -20.77 3.17 33.54
CA ARG A 219 -19.84 2.62 34.54
C ARG A 219 -18.71 1.90 33.82
N GLN A 220 -17.48 2.10 34.27
CA GLN A 220 -16.27 1.53 33.67
C GLN A 220 -16.37 0.00 33.48
N GLU A 221 -16.96 -0.72 34.43
CA GLU A 221 -17.18 -2.17 34.30
C GLU A 221 -18.09 -2.54 33.11
N VAL A 222 -19.14 -1.76 32.87
CA VAL A 222 -20.08 -1.99 31.77
C VAL A 222 -19.42 -1.67 30.44
N PHE A 223 -18.68 -0.56 30.37
CA PHE A 223 -17.91 -0.20 29.17
C PHE A 223 -16.85 -1.24 28.84
N ASN A 224 -16.12 -1.74 29.83
CA ASN A 224 -15.13 -2.81 29.63
C ASN A 224 -15.77 -4.12 29.14
N LYS A 225 -16.98 -4.45 29.60
CA LYS A 225 -17.76 -5.58 29.07
C LYS A 225 -18.19 -5.34 27.62
N PHE A 226 -18.64 -4.12 27.31
CA PHE A 226 -18.96 -3.72 25.94
C PHE A 226 -17.75 -3.88 25.01
N LEU A 227 -16.58 -3.36 25.37
CA LEU A 227 -15.35 -3.51 24.58
C LEU A 227 -14.96 -4.98 24.35
N LYS A 228 -15.16 -5.85 25.34
CA LYS A 228 -14.88 -7.29 25.21
C LYS A 228 -15.82 -8.02 24.26
N ASN A 229 -17.03 -7.49 24.06
CA ASN A 229 -18.00 -8.07 23.13
C ASN A 229 -17.69 -7.70 21.67
N ILE A 230 -16.86 -6.67 21.43
CA ILE A 230 -16.44 -6.29 20.08
C ILE A 230 -15.54 -7.38 19.52
N SER A 231 -16.10 -8.28 18.72
CA SER A 231 -15.36 -9.40 18.15
C SER A 231 -14.57 -8.99 16.91
N LEU A 232 -13.26 -9.26 16.94
CA LEU A 232 -12.41 -9.30 15.76
C LEU A 232 -12.46 -10.71 15.16
N ALA A 233 -13.65 -11.15 14.72
CA ALA A 233 -13.81 -12.31 13.83
C ALA A 233 -12.98 -12.19 12.54
#